data_AF-A0A518DDH6-F1
#
_entry.id   AF-A0A518DDH6-F1
#
_cell.length_a   1.000
_cell.length_b   1.000
_cell.length_c   1.000
_cell.angle_alpha   90.00
_cell.angle_beta   90.00
_cell.angle_gamma   90.00
#
_symmetry.space_group_name_H-M   'P 1'
#
loop_
_entity.id
_entity.type
_entity.pdbx_description
1 polymer ?
#
loop_
_entity_poly.entity_id
_entity_poly.type
_entity_poly.pdbx_seq_one_letter_code
_entity_poly.pdbx_strand_id
1 'polypeptide(L)'
;MTFETAPQGLPLTLIAALLVPAVVAQDAAVLRRYDAPVATQAVAVDPHCFFAIGNRRVAQHARSTGAVLRHWTASESMPLEHLNSGVVLDGKLYCAHSNFPRYPETSSVEVWDAQTLEHVESHSLGIAAGSLTWIDSHDGAWWGVFAHYTAPVNDDPHARDARWTSLVRFDRRWRRTGGWVFPAEVLGRFEPHSCSGGAWGANGRLYCTGHDRGELYELELPAAGAELVLRRTIAAPLTGQGFAWDPGRPGVLLGIDRPRRQVLELRIELAGGQSNP
;
A
#
# COMPACT_ATOMS: atom_id res chain seq x y z
N MET A 1 12.95 -58.44 -62.19
CA MET A 1 11.73 -58.48 -61.36
C MET A 1 11.84 -57.37 -60.35
N THR A 2 10.79 -56.57 -60.31
CA THR A 2 10.59 -55.31 -59.61
C THR A 2 10.78 -55.44 -58.09
N PHE A 3 11.60 -54.56 -57.50
CA PHE A 3 11.65 -54.33 -56.07
C PHE A 3 10.57 -53.31 -55.71
N GLU A 4 9.57 -53.75 -54.97
CA GLU A 4 8.45 -52.94 -54.49
C GLU A 4 8.86 -52.26 -53.17
N THR A 5 8.74 -50.94 -53.15
CA THR A 5 9.10 -50.05 -52.03
C THR A 5 8.00 -50.03 -50.97
N ALA A 6 8.35 -50.33 -49.71
CA ALA A 6 7.50 -50.04 -48.55
C ALA A 6 7.79 -48.62 -48.01
N PRO A 7 6.78 -47.86 -47.55
CA PRO A 7 6.99 -46.51 -47.02
C PRO A 7 7.46 -46.57 -45.56
N GLN A 8 8.51 -45.80 -45.22
CA GLN A 8 8.94 -45.58 -43.85
C GLN A 8 8.02 -44.55 -43.18
N GLY A 9 7.33 -44.95 -42.11
CA GLY A 9 6.52 -44.05 -41.30
C GLY A 9 7.39 -43.08 -40.49
N LEU A 10 7.06 -41.78 -40.56
CA LEU A 10 7.59 -40.76 -39.66
C LEU A 10 7.03 -40.96 -38.24
N PRO A 11 7.83 -40.80 -37.17
CA PRO A 11 7.31 -40.83 -35.81
C PRO A 11 6.49 -39.55 -35.54
N LEU A 12 5.26 -39.74 -35.05
CA LEU A 12 4.43 -38.67 -34.50
C LEU A 12 5.05 -38.23 -33.16
N THR A 13 5.77 -37.11 -33.14
CA THR A 13 6.21 -36.49 -31.89
C THR A 13 5.01 -35.81 -31.23
N LEU A 14 4.49 -36.41 -30.16
CA LEU A 14 3.42 -35.86 -29.36
C LEU A 14 3.96 -34.65 -28.58
N ILE A 15 3.67 -33.43 -29.04
CA ILE A 15 3.93 -32.21 -28.26
C ILE A 15 2.88 -32.18 -27.14
N ALA A 16 3.26 -32.61 -25.95
CA ALA A 16 2.47 -32.39 -24.75
C ALA A 16 2.46 -30.88 -24.46
N ALA A 17 1.37 -30.20 -24.83
CA ALA A 17 1.13 -28.84 -24.39
C ALA A 17 0.99 -28.86 -22.86
N LEU A 18 2.01 -28.35 -22.16
CA LEU A 18 1.87 -28.02 -20.74
C LEU A 18 0.80 -26.94 -20.63
N LEU A 19 -0.40 -27.31 -20.15
CA LEU A 19 -1.35 -26.35 -19.63
C LEU A 19 -0.71 -25.71 -18.40
N VAL A 20 -0.17 -24.52 -18.55
CA VAL A 20 0.06 -23.62 -17.42
C VAL A 20 -1.33 -23.23 -16.90
N PRO A 21 -1.71 -23.60 -15.67
CA PRO A 21 -2.98 -23.14 -15.13
C PRO A 21 -2.94 -21.61 -15.06
N ALA A 22 -3.91 -20.97 -15.70
CA ALA A 22 -4.15 -19.55 -15.47
C ALA A 22 -4.41 -19.39 -13.96
N VAL A 23 -3.52 -18.68 -13.28
CA VAL A 23 -3.72 -18.30 -11.88
C VAL A 23 -4.98 -17.43 -11.88
N VAL A 24 -6.09 -17.99 -11.42
CA VAL A 24 -7.29 -17.21 -11.14
C VAL A 24 -6.92 -16.27 -9.99
N ALA A 25 -6.81 -14.98 -10.28
CA ALA A 25 -6.65 -13.96 -9.26
C ALA A 25 -7.83 -14.12 -8.28
N GLN A 26 -7.53 -14.43 -7.02
CA GLN A 26 -8.56 -14.48 -6.00
C GLN A 26 -9.10 -13.06 -5.79
N ASP A 27 -10.41 -12.90 -5.90
CA ASP A 27 -11.07 -11.60 -5.73
C ASP A 27 -11.21 -11.25 -4.24
N ALA A 28 -10.94 -9.98 -3.89
CA ALA A 28 -11.24 -9.46 -2.57
C ALA A 28 -12.76 -9.36 -2.35
N ALA A 29 -13.27 -9.98 -1.29
CA ALA A 29 -14.70 -9.94 -0.94
C ALA A 29 -15.03 -8.69 -0.11
N VAL A 30 -15.97 -7.86 -0.57
CA VAL A 30 -16.45 -6.70 0.19
C VAL A 30 -17.36 -7.18 1.33
N LEU A 31 -16.97 -6.88 2.57
CA LEU A 31 -17.74 -7.20 3.76
C LEU A 31 -18.68 -6.06 4.16
N ARG A 32 -18.22 -4.81 4.01
CA ARG A 32 -18.96 -3.63 4.45
C ARG A 32 -18.50 -2.38 3.71
N ARG A 33 -19.38 -1.38 3.65
CA ARG A 33 -19.13 -0.04 3.14
C ARG A 33 -19.57 1.00 4.16
N TYR A 34 -18.80 2.09 4.26
CA TYR A 34 -19.12 3.23 5.09
C TYR A 34 -19.03 4.49 4.24
N ASP A 35 -20.00 5.40 4.39
CA ASP A 35 -19.86 6.74 3.86
C ASP A 35 -18.83 7.49 4.69
N ALA A 36 -17.77 7.95 4.04
CA ALA A 36 -16.63 8.59 4.67
C ALA A 36 -16.09 9.72 3.77
N PRO A 37 -16.77 10.89 3.73
CA PRO A 37 -16.40 12.01 2.86
C PRO A 37 -14.95 12.49 2.96
N VAL A 38 -14.29 12.22 4.10
CA VAL A 38 -12.91 12.60 4.39
C VAL A 38 -11.89 11.59 3.82
N ALA A 39 -12.29 10.35 3.55
CA ALA A 39 -11.41 9.27 3.10
C ALA A 39 -10.99 9.45 1.63
N THR A 40 -10.19 10.46 1.35
CA THR A 40 -9.68 10.75 0.00
C THR A 40 -8.22 10.36 -0.18
N GLN A 41 -7.51 10.04 0.89
CA GLN A 41 -6.10 9.66 0.90
C GLN A 41 -5.89 8.26 1.47
N ALA A 42 -6.51 7.95 2.61
CA ALA A 42 -6.36 6.63 3.21
C ALA A 42 -7.43 6.33 4.25
N VAL A 43 -7.29 5.15 4.85
CA VAL A 43 -7.95 4.78 6.09
C VAL A 43 -6.94 4.09 7.03
N ALA A 44 -7.05 4.37 8.32
CA ALA A 44 -6.43 3.58 9.39
C ALA A 44 -7.53 2.92 10.25
N VAL A 45 -7.20 1.87 11.00
CA VAL A 45 -8.21 1.11 11.75
C VAL A 45 -7.67 0.57 13.07
N ASP A 46 -8.53 0.57 14.08
CA ASP A 46 -8.34 -0.14 15.33
C ASP A 46 -9.57 -1.08 15.58
N PRO A 47 -9.62 -1.81 16.71
CA PRO A 47 -10.74 -2.72 16.99
C PRO A 47 -12.13 -2.04 17.03
N HIS A 48 -12.21 -0.75 17.36
CA HIS A 48 -13.46 -0.04 17.63
C HIS A 48 -13.76 1.08 16.63
N CYS A 49 -12.73 1.69 16.04
CA CYS A 49 -12.82 2.84 15.17
C CYS A 49 -12.08 2.61 13.85
N PHE A 50 -12.50 3.36 12.83
CA PHE A 50 -11.66 3.61 11.67
C PHE A 50 -11.46 5.11 11.50
N PHE A 51 -10.35 5.50 10.87
CA PHE A 51 -9.94 6.89 10.70
C PHE A 51 -9.87 7.16 9.21
N ALA A 52 -10.84 7.91 8.70
CA ALA A 52 -10.84 8.39 7.33
C ALA A 52 -9.81 9.53 7.21
N ILE A 53 -8.86 9.40 6.29
CA ILE A 53 -7.75 10.35 6.11
C ILE A 53 -7.88 11.04 4.75
N GLY A 54 -7.77 12.36 4.76
CA GLY A 54 -7.64 13.21 3.58
C GLY A 54 -6.49 14.21 3.76
N ASN A 55 -6.17 15.00 2.74
CA ASN A 55 -4.94 15.79 2.69
C ASN A 55 -4.70 16.66 3.94
N ARG A 56 -5.77 17.27 4.46
CA ARG A 56 -5.72 18.23 5.57
C ARG A 56 -6.68 17.88 6.70
N ARG A 57 -7.23 16.67 6.71
CA ARG A 57 -8.34 16.28 7.59
C ARG A 57 -8.25 14.82 7.98
N VAL A 58 -8.64 14.53 9.21
CA VAL A 58 -8.88 13.17 9.70
C VAL A 58 -10.26 13.13 10.33
N ALA A 59 -11.06 12.13 10.03
CA ALA A 59 -12.32 11.87 10.72
C ALA A 59 -12.27 10.49 11.37
N GLN A 60 -12.51 10.44 12.68
CA GLN A 60 -12.68 9.20 13.41
C GLN A 60 -14.13 8.77 13.32
N HIS A 61 -14.36 7.51 12.95
CA HIS A 61 -15.68 6.91 12.84
C HIS A 61 -15.79 5.68 13.74
N ALA A 62 -16.96 5.49 14.34
CA ALA A 62 -17.31 4.24 15.00
C ALA A 62 -17.39 3.13 13.96
N ARG A 63 -16.69 2.02 14.18
CA ARG A 63 -16.64 0.92 13.21
C ARG A 63 -17.94 0.12 13.15
N SER A 64 -18.69 0.06 14.23
CA SER A 64 -19.97 -0.66 14.28
C SER A 64 -21.04 -0.02 13.38
N THR A 65 -21.11 1.32 13.36
CA THR A 65 -22.19 2.09 12.71
C THR A 65 -21.75 2.97 11.56
N GLY A 66 -20.46 3.31 11.45
CA GLY A 66 -19.95 4.33 10.54
C GLY A 66 -20.15 5.77 11.00
N ALA A 67 -20.73 6.00 12.18
CA ALA A 67 -20.99 7.35 12.69
C ALA A 67 -19.68 8.09 12.96
N VAL A 68 -19.60 9.36 12.54
CA VAL A 68 -18.47 10.24 12.87
C VAL A 68 -18.48 10.51 14.36
N LEU A 69 -17.35 10.24 15.02
CA LEU A 69 -17.13 10.52 16.44
C LEU A 69 -16.39 11.84 16.62
N ARG A 70 -15.34 12.06 15.84
CA ARG A 70 -14.44 13.21 15.94
C ARG A 70 -13.88 13.61 14.59
N HIS A 71 -13.40 14.84 14.51
CA HIS A 71 -12.69 15.37 13.35
C HIS A 71 -11.46 16.16 13.80
N TRP A 72 -10.42 16.10 12.98
CA TRP A 72 -9.27 16.97 13.03
C TRP A 72 -9.11 17.64 11.67
N THR A 73 -8.71 18.91 11.65
CA THR A 73 -8.44 19.67 10.43
C THR A 73 -7.22 20.54 10.64
N ALA A 74 -6.33 20.56 9.65
CA ALA A 74 -5.12 21.36 9.68
C ALA A 74 -5.44 22.86 9.87
N SER A 75 -4.71 23.51 10.78
CA SER A 75 -4.84 24.92 11.15
C SER A 75 -3.61 25.71 10.69
N GLU A 76 -3.55 27.01 10.99
CA GLU A 76 -2.34 27.81 10.78
C GLU A 76 -1.18 27.36 11.69
N SER A 77 -1.49 26.97 12.94
CA SER A 77 -0.51 26.44 13.89
C SER A 77 -0.05 25.01 13.56
N MET A 78 -0.88 24.25 12.85
CA MET A 78 -0.61 22.88 12.38
C MET A 78 -0.86 22.77 10.88
N PRO A 79 -0.01 23.39 10.03
CA PRO A 79 -0.29 23.62 8.62
C PRO A 79 -0.03 22.40 7.73
N LEU A 80 -0.34 21.19 8.19
CA LEU A 80 -0.12 19.95 7.44
C LEU A 80 -0.95 19.96 6.15
N GLU A 81 -0.27 19.87 4.99
CA GLU A 81 -0.87 20.06 3.67
C GLU A 81 -1.36 18.78 3.00
N HIS A 82 -0.65 17.66 3.23
CA HIS A 82 -0.87 16.40 2.52
C HIS A 82 -0.57 15.19 3.41
N LEU A 83 -1.56 14.78 4.21
CA LEU A 83 -1.57 13.46 4.84
C LEU A 83 -1.83 12.40 3.78
N ASN A 84 -0.95 11.40 3.69
CA ASN A 84 -1.00 10.38 2.64
C ASN A 84 -1.59 9.05 3.13
N SER A 85 -1.16 8.56 4.30
CA SER A 85 -1.66 7.31 4.90
C SER A 85 -1.66 7.38 6.42
N GLY A 86 -2.16 6.33 7.09
CA GLY A 86 -1.89 6.14 8.51
C GLY A 86 -2.08 4.71 9.02
N VAL A 87 -1.51 4.45 10.19
CA VAL A 87 -1.61 3.19 10.95
C VAL A 87 -1.92 3.50 12.41
N VAL A 88 -2.76 2.69 13.05
CA VAL A 88 -2.99 2.78 14.50
C VAL A 88 -2.13 1.76 15.23
N LEU A 89 -1.33 2.23 16.18
CA LEU A 89 -0.47 1.40 17.01
C LEU A 89 -0.48 1.95 18.43
N ASP A 90 -0.69 1.08 19.42
CA ASP A 90 -0.65 1.42 20.86
C ASP A 90 -1.46 2.67 21.24
N GLY A 91 -2.67 2.80 20.68
CA GLY A 91 -3.59 3.92 20.96
C GLY A 91 -3.21 5.23 20.26
N LYS A 92 -2.25 5.22 19.34
CA LYS A 92 -1.84 6.38 18.54
C LYS A 92 -2.08 6.15 17.06
N LEU A 93 -2.56 7.19 16.37
CA LEU A 93 -2.64 7.23 14.92
C LEU A 93 -1.37 7.89 14.37
N TYR A 94 -0.56 7.14 13.65
CA TYR A 94 0.63 7.62 12.95
C TYR A 94 0.28 7.84 11.48
N CYS A 95 0.46 9.05 10.97
CA CYS A 95 0.23 9.35 9.56
C CYS A 95 1.51 9.73 8.83
N ALA A 96 1.66 9.21 7.61
CA ALA A 96 2.64 9.70 6.66
C ALA A 96 2.21 11.08 6.14
N HIS A 97 3.13 12.04 6.17
CA HIS A 97 2.92 13.40 5.66
C HIS A 97 4.02 13.77 4.66
N SER A 98 3.63 14.51 3.63
CA SER A 98 4.56 15.19 2.71
C SER A 98 4.08 16.62 2.45
N ASN A 99 4.97 17.48 1.96
CA ASN A 99 4.61 18.81 1.46
C ASN A 99 4.12 18.81 -0.01
N PHE A 100 3.72 17.67 -0.56
CA PHE A 100 3.29 17.55 -1.96
C PHE A 100 2.19 18.57 -2.34
N PRO A 101 2.32 19.28 -3.49
CA PRO A 101 3.31 19.11 -4.56
C PRO A 101 4.50 20.08 -4.47
N ARG A 102 4.90 20.55 -3.30
CA ARG A 102 6.00 21.53 -3.20
C ARG A 102 7.38 20.89 -3.47
N TYR A 103 8.32 21.73 -3.89
CA TYR A 103 9.73 21.40 -4.07
C TYR A 103 10.61 22.36 -3.22
N PRO A 104 11.68 21.88 -2.54
CA PRO A 104 12.06 20.47 -2.39
C PRO A 104 11.02 19.68 -1.59
N GLU A 105 10.88 18.40 -1.91
CA GLU A 105 9.99 17.49 -1.19
C GLU A 105 10.50 17.31 0.24
N THR A 106 9.61 17.55 1.20
CA THR A 106 9.86 17.29 2.61
C THR A 106 8.80 16.36 3.16
N SER A 107 9.17 15.57 4.17
CA SER A 107 8.28 14.60 4.77
C SER A 107 8.40 14.60 6.29
N SER A 108 7.31 14.18 6.93
CA SER A 108 7.28 13.92 8.36
C SER A 108 6.32 12.77 8.68
N VAL A 109 6.42 12.26 9.90
CA VAL A 109 5.41 11.40 10.50
C VAL A 109 4.72 12.17 11.61
N GLU A 110 3.42 12.31 11.47
CA GLU A 110 2.58 13.09 12.36
C GLU A 110 1.73 12.14 13.19
N VAL A 111 1.58 12.43 14.48
CA VAL A 111 0.98 11.48 15.41
C VAL A 111 -0.15 12.14 16.18
N TRP A 112 -1.27 11.44 16.25
CA TRP A 112 -2.42 11.81 17.06
C TRP A 112 -2.66 10.76 18.13
N ASP A 113 -3.19 11.18 19.28
CA ASP A 113 -3.88 10.28 20.18
C ASP A 113 -5.12 9.73 19.47
N ALA A 114 -5.26 8.41 19.34
CA ALA A 114 -6.34 7.81 18.58
C ALA A 114 -7.69 7.93 19.30
N GLN A 115 -7.70 8.12 20.62
CA GLN A 115 -8.92 8.28 21.38
C GLN A 115 -9.46 9.70 21.27
N THR A 116 -8.63 10.73 21.42
CA THR A 116 -9.04 12.15 21.43
C THR A 116 -8.94 12.81 20.06
N LEU A 117 -8.13 12.26 19.16
CA LEU A 117 -7.75 12.84 17.87
C LEU A 117 -7.00 14.19 18.01
N GLU A 118 -6.34 14.38 19.15
CA GLU A 118 -5.40 15.50 19.39
C GLU A 118 -4.03 15.14 18.84
N HIS A 119 -3.37 16.08 18.17
CA HIS A 119 -1.99 15.89 17.70
C HIS A 119 -1.03 15.92 18.89
N VAL A 120 -0.09 14.98 18.95
CA VAL A 120 0.79 14.77 20.12
C VAL A 120 2.27 14.69 19.79
N GLU A 121 2.66 14.43 18.54
CA GLU A 121 4.07 14.22 18.17
C GLU A 121 4.29 14.46 16.67
N SER A 122 5.47 14.98 16.32
CA SER A 122 5.92 15.12 14.94
C SER A 122 7.36 14.63 14.81
N HIS A 123 7.61 13.78 13.82
CA HIS A 123 8.92 13.28 13.45
C HIS A 123 9.29 13.82 12.08
N SER A 124 10.06 14.91 12.05
CA SER A 124 10.56 15.44 10.79
C SER A 124 11.59 14.50 10.17
N LEU A 125 11.39 14.18 8.89
CA LEU A 125 12.37 13.46 8.06
C LEU A 125 13.15 14.42 7.15
N GLY A 126 12.81 15.71 7.17
CA GLY A 126 13.40 16.72 6.31
C GLY A 126 13.21 16.39 4.83
N ILE A 127 14.23 16.69 4.03
CA ILE A 127 14.33 16.22 2.65
C ILE A 127 14.79 14.77 2.68
N ALA A 128 13.97 13.88 2.13
CA ALA A 128 14.21 12.45 2.13
C ALA A 128 14.33 11.91 0.69
N ALA A 129 14.14 10.61 0.52
CA ALA A 129 14.29 9.93 -0.75
C ALA A 129 13.10 10.13 -1.71
N GLY A 130 12.26 11.16 -1.52
CA GLY A 130 11.00 11.40 -2.25
C GLY A 130 9.89 11.85 -1.28
N SER A 131 8.63 11.72 -1.71
CA SER A 131 7.45 12.05 -0.89
C SER A 131 7.01 10.83 -0.08
N LEU A 132 6.95 10.92 1.25
CA LEU A 132 6.50 9.81 2.09
C LEU A 132 5.00 9.57 1.90
N THR A 133 4.64 8.49 1.19
CA THR A 133 3.23 8.16 0.87
C THR A 133 2.60 7.21 1.87
N TRP A 134 3.36 6.34 2.51
CA TRP A 134 2.84 5.53 3.59
C TRP A 134 3.88 5.09 4.59
N ILE A 135 3.41 4.74 5.79
CA ILE A 135 4.19 4.08 6.84
C ILE A 135 3.41 2.92 7.46
N ASP A 136 4.15 1.93 7.96
CA ASP A 136 3.62 0.84 8.78
C ASP A 136 4.68 0.29 9.74
N SER A 137 4.26 -0.42 10.79
CA SER A 137 5.13 -1.06 11.79
C SER A 137 5.13 -2.57 11.62
N HIS A 138 6.31 -3.16 11.45
CA HIS A 138 6.47 -4.61 11.30
C HIS A 138 7.83 -5.07 11.80
N ASP A 139 7.85 -6.20 12.53
CA ASP A 139 9.04 -6.81 13.11
C ASP A 139 9.94 -5.83 13.89
N GLY A 140 9.28 -5.00 14.72
CA GLY A 140 9.94 -4.05 15.61
C GLY A 140 10.61 -2.85 14.90
N ALA A 141 10.32 -2.65 13.62
CA ALA A 141 10.82 -1.58 12.78
C ALA A 141 9.67 -0.80 12.13
N TRP A 142 9.96 0.45 11.76
CA TRP A 142 9.09 1.24 10.91
C TRP A 142 9.47 1.02 9.45
N TRP A 143 8.47 1.03 8.58
CA TRP A 143 8.62 0.90 7.15
C TRP A 143 7.85 2.02 6.48
N GLY A 144 8.32 2.50 5.35
CA GLY A 144 7.57 3.45 4.56
C GLY A 144 8.09 3.55 3.14
N VAL A 145 7.25 4.10 2.26
CA VAL A 145 7.64 4.32 0.87
C VAL A 145 7.79 5.79 0.58
N PHE A 146 8.88 6.10 -0.13
CA PHE A 146 9.12 7.41 -0.72
C PHE A 146 8.80 7.32 -2.20
N ALA A 147 7.74 7.99 -2.61
CA ALA A 147 7.25 8.03 -3.97
C ALA A 147 8.05 9.02 -4.83
N HIS A 148 8.25 8.61 -6.09
CA HIS A 148 8.59 9.46 -7.22
C HIS A 148 7.54 9.29 -8.30
N TYR A 149 7.38 10.29 -9.15
CA TYR A 149 6.27 10.37 -10.10
C TYR A 149 6.81 10.50 -11.52
N THR A 150 6.31 9.70 -12.45
CA THR A 150 6.71 9.78 -13.87
C THR A 150 6.15 11.05 -14.53
N ALA A 151 4.93 11.43 -14.18
CA ALA A 151 4.36 12.70 -14.61
C ALA A 151 4.98 13.86 -13.81
N PRO A 152 5.25 15.03 -14.43
CA PRO A 152 5.64 16.23 -13.70
C PRO A 152 4.57 16.59 -12.66
N VAL A 153 4.96 16.63 -11.39
CA VAL A 153 4.08 16.99 -10.27
C VAL A 153 4.43 18.34 -9.64
N ASN A 154 5.64 18.83 -9.87
CA ASN A 154 6.19 20.05 -9.32
C ASN A 154 7.27 20.64 -10.26
N ASP A 155 7.87 21.76 -9.86
CA ASP A 155 8.89 22.45 -10.65
C ASP A 155 10.33 21.93 -10.39
N ASP A 156 10.49 20.68 -9.92
CA ASP A 156 11.82 20.09 -9.66
C ASP A 156 12.59 19.89 -10.98
N PRO A 157 13.70 20.61 -11.21
CA PRO A 157 14.52 20.42 -12.42
C PRO A 157 15.29 19.09 -12.44
N HIS A 158 15.29 18.35 -11.34
CA HIS A 158 15.94 17.05 -11.14
C HIS A 158 14.93 15.94 -10.84
N ALA A 159 13.66 16.14 -11.18
CA ALA A 159 12.59 15.18 -10.95
C ALA A 159 13.00 13.78 -11.44
N ARG A 160 12.85 12.81 -10.54
CA ARG A 160 13.03 11.40 -10.82
C ARG A 160 11.69 10.77 -11.12
N ASP A 161 11.67 9.80 -12.03
CA ASP A 161 10.44 9.07 -12.35
C ASP A 161 10.12 7.96 -11.32
N ALA A 162 8.99 7.29 -11.53
CA ALA A 162 8.49 6.26 -10.62
C ALA A 162 9.49 5.14 -10.30
N ARG A 163 10.51 4.90 -11.13
CA ARG A 163 11.55 3.86 -10.89
C ARG A 163 12.41 4.15 -9.65
N TRP A 164 12.40 5.39 -9.16
CA TRP A 164 13.08 5.77 -7.93
C TRP A 164 12.23 5.58 -6.67
N THR A 165 10.95 5.20 -6.83
CA THR A 165 10.06 4.86 -5.72
C THR A 165 10.65 3.70 -4.92
N SER A 166 10.84 3.90 -3.62
CA SER A 166 11.59 2.96 -2.79
C SER A 166 10.94 2.72 -1.43
N LEU A 167 10.96 1.46 -1.02
CA LEU A 167 10.64 1.04 0.34
C LEU A 167 11.85 1.29 1.22
N VAL A 168 11.65 1.91 2.37
CA VAL A 168 12.69 2.23 3.34
C VAL A 168 12.31 1.66 4.70
N ARG A 169 13.29 1.01 5.35
CA ARG A 169 13.16 0.55 6.73
C ARG A 169 13.83 1.54 7.66
N PHE A 170 13.19 1.81 8.78
CA PHE A 170 13.65 2.65 9.86
C PHE A 170 13.66 1.88 11.18
N ASP A 171 14.56 2.24 12.08
CA ASP A 171 14.44 1.80 13.46
C ASP A 171 13.34 2.58 14.21
N ARG A 172 13.13 2.23 15.49
CA ARG A 172 12.13 2.89 16.36
C ARG A 172 12.37 4.39 16.61
N ARG A 173 13.54 4.91 16.21
CA ARG A 173 13.92 6.33 16.31
C ARG A 173 13.94 7.01 14.93
N TRP A 174 13.26 6.43 13.94
CA TRP A 174 13.18 6.94 12.57
C TRP A 174 14.52 7.09 11.85
N ARG A 175 15.56 6.34 12.27
CA ARG A 175 16.84 6.29 11.56
C ARG A 175 16.76 5.22 10.48
N ARG A 176 17.14 5.55 9.24
CA ARG A 176 17.13 4.61 8.12
C ARG A 176 18.09 3.44 8.40
N THR A 177 17.59 2.21 8.22
CA THR A 177 18.34 0.96 8.42
C THR A 177 18.33 0.03 7.21
N GLY A 178 17.56 0.34 6.16
CA GLY A 178 17.51 -0.46 4.93
C GLY A 178 16.75 0.22 3.81
N GLY A 179 16.79 -0.36 2.60
CA GLY A 179 16.00 0.10 1.47
C GLY A 179 15.91 -0.91 0.34
N TRP A 180 14.78 -0.92 -0.36
CA TRP A 180 14.45 -1.80 -1.47
C TRP A 180 13.71 -1.03 -2.56
N VAL A 181 13.76 -1.56 -3.78
CA VAL A 181 13.03 -1.04 -4.95
C VAL A 181 11.95 -2.02 -5.36
N PHE A 182 10.92 -1.51 -6.05
CA PHE A 182 9.86 -2.33 -6.61
C PHE A 182 10.31 -2.96 -7.94
N PRO A 183 9.86 -4.19 -8.26
CA PRO A 183 10.14 -4.79 -9.56
C PRO A 183 9.43 -4.01 -10.67
N ALA A 184 10.02 -4.02 -11.87
CA ALA A 184 9.51 -3.25 -13.02
C ALA A 184 8.04 -3.52 -13.34
N GLU A 185 7.58 -4.76 -13.17
CA GLU A 185 6.17 -5.14 -13.39
C GLU A 185 5.21 -4.36 -12.46
N VAL A 186 5.60 -4.15 -11.20
CA VAL A 186 4.76 -3.44 -10.21
C VAL A 186 4.83 -1.94 -10.45
N LEU A 187 6.03 -1.42 -10.75
CA LEU A 187 6.22 0.00 -11.09
C LEU A 187 5.37 0.41 -12.29
N GLY A 188 5.35 -0.39 -13.36
CA GLY A 188 4.51 -0.12 -14.54
C GLY A 188 3.01 -0.13 -14.25
N ARG A 189 2.57 -0.76 -13.15
CA ARG A 189 1.17 -0.72 -12.71
C ARG A 189 0.85 0.44 -11.77
N PHE A 190 1.85 1.07 -11.18
CA PHE A 190 1.71 2.31 -10.41
C PHE A 190 1.62 3.56 -11.30
N GLU A 191 2.11 3.48 -12.53
CA GLU A 191 2.04 4.60 -13.48
C GLU A 191 0.59 5.01 -13.81
N PRO A 192 0.34 6.31 -14.06
CA PRO A 192 1.33 7.41 -14.17
C PRO A 192 1.79 8.00 -12.82
N HIS A 193 1.21 7.52 -11.72
CA HIS A 193 1.51 7.98 -10.38
C HIS A 193 2.62 7.13 -9.75
N SER A 194 2.40 6.64 -8.53
CA SER A 194 3.40 5.92 -7.74
C SER A 194 2.72 4.99 -6.72
N CYS A 195 3.52 4.36 -5.86
CA CYS A 195 3.00 3.61 -4.72
C CYS A 195 2.34 4.57 -3.72
N SER A 196 1.04 4.41 -3.50
CA SER A 196 0.23 5.32 -2.67
C SER A 196 -0.30 4.69 -1.40
N GLY A 197 -0.10 3.39 -1.21
CA GLY A 197 -0.47 2.69 0.00
C GLY A 197 0.36 1.44 0.20
N GLY A 198 0.54 1.05 1.47
CA GLY A 198 1.17 -0.20 1.81
C GLY A 198 1.07 -0.51 3.29
N ALA A 199 1.05 -1.80 3.61
CA ALA A 199 1.03 -2.33 4.96
C ALA A 199 1.47 -3.80 4.98
N TRP A 200 2.01 -4.24 6.10
CA TRP A 200 2.43 -5.61 6.35
C TRP A 200 1.26 -6.48 6.80
N GLY A 201 1.00 -7.55 6.05
CA GLY A 201 -0.03 -8.52 6.40
C GLY A 201 0.41 -9.46 7.51
N ALA A 202 -0.56 -10.10 8.16
CA ALA A 202 -0.32 -11.07 9.25
C ALA A 202 0.50 -12.31 8.81
N ASN A 203 0.66 -12.54 7.51
CA ASN A 203 1.49 -13.59 6.94
C ASN A 203 2.95 -13.16 6.69
N GLY A 204 3.37 -11.97 7.16
CA GLY A 204 4.72 -11.45 6.95
C GLY A 204 5.01 -11.01 5.51
N ARG A 205 3.98 -10.80 4.69
CA ARG A 205 4.09 -10.24 3.34
C ARG A 205 3.79 -8.75 3.36
N LEU A 206 4.46 -8.02 2.47
CA LEU A 206 4.17 -6.62 2.22
C LEU A 206 3.06 -6.53 1.18
N TYR A 207 2.04 -5.72 1.43
CA TYR A 207 1.01 -5.43 0.45
C TYR A 207 1.08 -3.97 0.06
N CYS A 208 1.00 -3.67 -1.23
CA CYS A 208 1.02 -2.30 -1.73
C CYS A 208 -0.11 -2.04 -2.72
N THR A 209 -0.50 -0.78 -2.86
CA THR A 209 -1.45 -0.27 -3.84
C THR A 209 -0.84 0.86 -4.64
N GLY A 210 -1.26 0.98 -5.90
CA GLY A 210 -1.06 2.19 -6.69
C GLY A 210 -2.13 3.23 -6.39
N HIS A 211 -2.19 4.27 -7.21
CA HIS A 211 -3.22 5.30 -7.05
C HIS A 211 -4.56 4.92 -7.72
N ASP A 212 -4.52 4.23 -8.87
CA ASP A 212 -5.68 4.15 -9.79
C ASP A 212 -6.27 2.75 -9.96
N ARG A 213 -5.43 1.71 -9.97
CA ARG A 213 -5.87 0.34 -10.26
C ARG A 213 -6.50 -0.30 -9.02
N GLY A 214 -7.60 -1.02 -9.24
CA GLY A 214 -8.24 -1.89 -8.25
C GLY A 214 -7.45 -3.16 -7.98
N GLU A 215 -6.22 -3.01 -7.52
CA GLU A 215 -5.24 -4.09 -7.37
C GLU A 215 -4.45 -3.92 -6.06
N LEU A 216 -4.24 -5.02 -5.34
CA LEU A 216 -3.22 -5.13 -4.29
C LEU A 216 -2.07 -6.02 -4.80
N TYR A 217 -0.84 -5.58 -4.58
CA TYR A 217 0.36 -6.31 -4.93
C TYR A 217 0.95 -6.95 -3.68
N GLU A 218 0.95 -8.28 -3.63
CA GLU A 218 1.60 -9.04 -2.56
C GLU A 218 3.08 -9.20 -2.89
N LEU A 219 3.92 -8.63 -2.04
CA LEU A 219 5.36 -8.50 -2.18
C LEU A 219 6.08 -9.19 -1.02
N GLU A 220 7.33 -9.54 -1.26
CA GLU A 220 8.25 -9.98 -0.20
C GLU A 220 9.61 -9.31 -0.34
N LEU A 221 10.35 -9.31 0.77
CA LEU A 221 11.78 -8.99 0.73
C LEU A 221 12.54 -10.11 0.01
N PRO A 222 13.53 -9.76 -0.83
CA PRO A 222 14.35 -10.76 -1.50
C PRO A 222 15.32 -11.45 -0.53
N ALA A 223 15.67 -12.70 -0.82
CA ALA A 223 16.73 -13.40 -0.08
C ALA A 223 18.13 -12.79 -0.33
N ALA A 224 18.34 -12.17 -1.50
CA ALA A 224 19.56 -11.46 -1.86
C ALA A 224 19.25 -10.33 -2.85
N GLY A 225 19.96 -9.20 -2.74
CA GLY A 225 19.71 -8.00 -3.55
C GLY A 225 18.71 -7.03 -2.90
N ALA A 226 18.24 -6.06 -3.68
CA ALA A 226 17.40 -4.96 -3.19
C ALA A 226 16.07 -4.81 -3.93
N GLU A 227 15.74 -5.71 -4.86
CA GLU A 227 14.45 -5.67 -5.57
C GLU A 227 13.43 -6.57 -4.86
N LEU A 228 12.25 -6.02 -4.56
CA LEU A 228 11.14 -6.79 -3.98
C LEU A 228 10.65 -7.85 -4.97
N VAL A 229 10.18 -8.98 -4.44
CA VAL A 229 9.64 -10.06 -5.28
C VAL A 229 8.12 -10.00 -5.26
N LEU A 230 7.51 -9.82 -6.45
CA LEU A 230 6.06 -9.94 -6.62
C LEU A 230 5.64 -11.40 -6.49
N ARG A 231 4.72 -11.68 -5.58
CA ARG A 231 4.15 -13.01 -5.36
C ARG A 231 2.84 -13.20 -6.10
N ARG A 232 1.97 -12.20 -6.06
CA ARG A 232 0.72 -12.17 -6.84
C ARG A 232 0.11 -10.77 -6.85
N THR A 233 -0.78 -10.57 -7.81
CA THR A 233 -1.68 -9.41 -7.88
C THR A 233 -3.09 -9.86 -7.55
N ILE A 234 -3.75 -9.13 -6.66
CA ILE A 234 -5.08 -9.43 -6.13
C ILE A 234 -6.04 -8.35 -6.62
N ALA A 235 -7.10 -8.72 -7.32
CA ALA A 235 -8.14 -7.77 -7.69
C ALA A 235 -8.90 -7.33 -6.44
N ALA A 236 -9.02 -6.03 -6.23
CA ALA A 236 -9.79 -5.46 -5.14
C ALA A 236 -10.51 -4.20 -5.60
N PRO A 237 -11.76 -3.97 -5.18
CA PRO A 237 -12.53 -2.79 -5.55
C PRO A 237 -12.10 -1.55 -4.76
N LEU A 238 -10.79 -1.36 -4.58
CA LEU A 238 -10.17 -0.16 -4.03
C LEU A 238 -9.81 0.75 -5.19
N THR A 239 -10.26 2.00 -5.14
CA THR A 239 -9.97 2.99 -6.19
C THR A 239 -9.13 4.12 -5.64
N GLY A 240 -8.43 3.88 -4.53
CA GLY A 240 -7.54 4.86 -3.94
C GLY A 240 -6.46 4.26 -3.06
N GLN A 241 -5.28 4.85 -3.18
CA GLN A 241 -4.28 5.16 -2.15
C GLN A 241 -4.20 4.22 -0.92
N GLY A 242 -4.18 4.77 0.30
CA GLY A 242 -3.80 4.04 1.51
C GLY A 242 -4.90 3.12 2.05
N PHE A 243 -4.48 1.96 2.55
CA PHE A 243 -5.30 0.97 3.23
C PHE A 243 -4.64 0.58 4.56
N ALA A 244 -5.37 -0.09 5.45
CA ALA A 244 -4.86 -0.63 6.70
C ALA A 244 -5.41 -2.03 6.97
N TRP A 245 -4.57 -2.92 7.50
CA TRP A 245 -5.00 -4.22 7.99
C TRP A 245 -5.83 -4.09 9.26
N ASP A 246 -6.85 -4.94 9.40
CA ASP A 246 -7.55 -5.09 10.66
C ASP A 246 -6.70 -5.91 11.63
N PRO A 247 -6.25 -5.33 12.77
CA PRO A 247 -5.37 -6.01 13.70
C PRO A 247 -6.04 -7.22 14.37
N GLY A 248 -7.38 -7.26 14.43
CA GLY A 248 -8.13 -8.33 15.08
C GLY A 248 -8.63 -9.43 14.15
N ARG A 249 -8.50 -9.27 12.83
CA ARG A 249 -9.08 -10.21 11.85
C ARG A 249 -8.11 -10.46 10.68
N PRO A 250 -7.28 -11.52 10.76
CA PRO A 250 -6.38 -11.89 9.67
C PRO A 250 -7.10 -12.00 8.32
N GLY A 251 -6.49 -11.42 7.29
CA GLY A 251 -7.05 -11.38 5.93
C GLY A 251 -8.14 -10.32 5.73
N VAL A 252 -8.47 -9.50 6.75
CA VAL A 252 -9.39 -8.37 6.58
C VAL A 252 -8.61 -7.06 6.60
N LEU A 253 -8.90 -6.19 5.64
CA LEU A 253 -8.32 -4.85 5.54
C LEU A 253 -9.43 -3.82 5.30
N LEU A 254 -9.15 -2.56 5.62
CA LEU A 254 -9.95 -1.43 5.23
C LEU A 254 -9.19 -0.64 4.16
N GLY A 255 -9.84 -0.33 3.06
CA GLY A 255 -9.33 0.57 2.02
C GLY A 255 -10.38 1.60 1.62
N ILE A 256 -10.12 2.38 0.59
CA ILE A 256 -11.01 3.47 0.17
C ILE A 256 -11.52 3.31 -1.27
N ASP A 257 -12.72 3.82 -1.51
CA ASP A 257 -13.24 4.12 -2.83
C ASP A 257 -13.39 5.64 -2.93
N ARG A 258 -12.33 6.29 -3.43
CA ARG A 258 -12.19 7.76 -3.42
C ARG A 258 -13.27 8.46 -4.26
N PRO A 259 -13.62 8.02 -5.48
CA PRO A 259 -14.73 8.59 -6.25
C PRO A 259 -16.08 8.55 -5.51
N ARG A 260 -16.37 7.45 -4.80
CA ARG A 260 -17.61 7.32 -4.01
C ARG A 260 -17.51 7.93 -2.61
N ARG A 261 -16.30 8.32 -2.19
CA ARG A 261 -15.97 8.78 -0.83
C ARG A 261 -16.41 7.79 0.25
N GLN A 262 -16.00 6.54 0.07
CA GLN A 262 -16.33 5.46 0.97
C GLN A 262 -15.08 4.77 1.53
N VAL A 263 -15.23 4.23 2.73
CA VAL A 263 -14.33 3.21 3.28
C VAL A 263 -14.95 1.84 3.03
N LEU A 264 -14.14 0.91 2.56
CA LEU A 264 -14.53 -0.47 2.27
C LEU A 264 -13.79 -1.40 3.22
N GLU A 265 -14.53 -2.29 3.86
CA GLU A 265 -13.95 -3.42 4.56
C GLU A 265 -13.92 -4.61 3.61
N LEU A 266 -12.73 -5.15 3.36
CA LEU A 266 -12.48 -6.22 2.39
C LEU A 266 -11.86 -7.43 3.08
N ARG A 267 -12.22 -8.63 2.64
CA ARG A 267 -11.51 -9.87 2.96
C ARG A 267 -10.74 -10.37 1.75
N ILE A 268 -9.49 -10.74 1.98
CA ILE A 268 -8.70 -11.54 1.05
C ILE A 268 -8.27 -12.83 1.73
N GLU A 269 -7.99 -13.85 0.93
CA GLU A 269 -7.28 -15.02 1.43
C GLU A 269 -5.80 -14.69 1.56
N LEU A 270 -5.22 -14.91 2.74
CA LEU A 270 -3.77 -14.82 2.92
C LEU A 270 -3.15 -16.12 2.40
N ALA A 271 -2.12 -16.01 1.57
CA ALA A 271 -1.35 -17.17 1.15
C ALA A 271 -0.77 -17.87 2.39
N GLY A 272 -0.87 -19.20 2.42
CA GLY A 272 -0.64 -20.04 3.59
C GLY A 272 0.62 -19.66 4.37
N GLY A 273 0.42 -19.21 5.61
CA GLY A 273 1.51 -19.08 6.58
C GLY A 273 2.04 -20.47 6.87
N GLN A 274 3.20 -20.82 6.31
CA GLN A 274 4.04 -21.80 6.97
C GLN A 274 4.55 -21.13 8.25
N SER A 275 3.91 -21.45 9.36
CA SER A 275 4.61 -21.46 10.64
C SER A 275 5.86 -22.32 10.45
N ASN A 276 7.03 -21.69 10.37
CA ASN A 276 8.28 -22.44 10.53
C ASN A 276 8.24 -23.06 11.93
N PRO A 277 8.56 -24.36 12.08
CA PRO A 277 8.62 -25.01 13.39
C PRO A 277 9.67 -24.37 14.30
#